data_AF-A0A849QM02-F1
#
_entry.id   AF-A0A849QM02-F1
#
_cell.length_a   1.000
_cell.length_b   1.000
_cell.length_c   1.000
_cell.angle_alpha   90.00
_cell.angle_beta   90.00
_cell.angle_gamma   90.00
#
_symmetry.space_group_name_H-M   'P 1'
#
loop_
_entity.id
_entity.type
_entity.pdbx_description
1 polymer ?
#
loop_
_entity_poly.entity_id
_entity_poly.type
_entity_poly.pdbx_seq_one_letter_code
_entity_poly.pdbx_strand_id
1 'polypeptide(L)'
;MAKNEKRWFFSPSKAPKPKVPESVKIEVKHVCDELVESVLKPRNIDPDTQEERFNYIVDIFTKWYRNYFYFCAKYHSPGPNAIEPFFETKFARMEYVGRDRFNLSYMRHTTKWWEVYPDMSLDECI
;
A
#
# COMPACT_ATOMS: atom_id res chain seq x y z
N MET A 1 -9.12 23.47 -37.62
CA MET A 1 -9.44 23.17 -36.20
C MET A 1 -9.00 24.36 -35.36
N ALA A 2 -9.91 24.98 -34.61
CA ALA A 2 -9.60 26.16 -33.80
C ALA A 2 -8.63 25.78 -32.66
N LYS A 3 -7.58 26.59 -32.48
CA LYS A 3 -6.54 26.38 -31.47
C LYS A 3 -7.10 26.80 -30.11
N ASN A 4 -7.23 25.87 -29.16
CA ASN A 4 -7.69 26.21 -27.82
C ASN A 4 -6.78 27.26 -27.17
N GLU A 5 -7.38 28.37 -26.72
CA GLU A 5 -6.70 29.38 -25.90
C GLU A 5 -6.24 28.77 -24.58
N LYS A 6 -4.93 28.80 -24.31
CA LYS A 6 -4.40 28.41 -23.01
C LYS A 6 -4.59 29.57 -22.04
N ARG A 7 -5.38 29.35 -20.99
CA ARG A 7 -5.55 30.30 -19.88
C ARG A 7 -4.88 29.74 -18.63
N TRP A 8 -4.18 30.62 -17.91
CA TRP A 8 -3.69 30.31 -16.58
C TRP A 8 -4.86 30.37 -15.61
N PHE A 9 -5.09 29.28 -14.88
CA PHE A 9 -6.01 29.25 -13.75
C PHE A 9 -5.21 29.25 -12.46
N PHE A 10 -5.70 30.01 -11.48
CA PHE A 10 -5.17 29.95 -10.12
C PHE A 10 -5.45 28.57 -9.54
N SER A 11 -4.38 27.81 -9.26
CA SER A 11 -4.46 26.52 -8.58
C SER A 11 -3.77 26.67 -7.21
N PRO A 12 -4.53 26.95 -6.13
CA PRO A 12 -3.93 27.09 -4.80
C PRO A 12 -3.20 25.81 -4.40
N SER A 13 -2.12 25.95 -3.62
CA SER A 13 -1.43 24.79 -3.05
C SER A 13 -2.40 24.02 -2.15
N LYS A 14 -2.38 22.69 -2.25
CA LYS A 14 -3.17 21.84 -1.36
C LYS A 14 -2.70 22.08 0.08
N ALA A 15 -3.64 22.04 1.02
CA ALA A 15 -3.33 22.09 2.45
C ALA A 15 -2.25 21.04 2.79
N PRO A 16 -1.32 21.36 3.71
CA PRO A 16 -0.29 20.42 4.12
C PRO A 16 -0.95 19.16 4.69
N LYS A 17 -0.41 18.00 4.30
CA LYS A 17 -0.89 16.72 4.83
C LYS A 17 -0.64 16.64 6.34
N PRO A 18 -1.54 15.99 7.10
CA PRO A 18 -1.36 15.85 8.54
C PRO A 18 -0.08 15.07 8.83
N LYS A 19 0.66 15.52 9.84
CA LYS A 19 1.78 14.75 10.39
C LYS A 19 1.21 13.64 11.25
N VAL A 20 1.62 12.40 11.00
CA VAL A 20 1.21 11.25 11.81
C VAL A 20 1.87 11.36 13.19
N PRO A 21 1.11 11.36 14.30
CA PRO A 21 1.66 11.24 15.63
C PRO A 21 2.46 9.95 15.78
N GLU A 22 3.51 9.96 16.60
CA GLU A 22 4.36 8.78 16.74
C GLU A 22 3.64 7.62 17.44
N SER A 23 2.74 7.92 18.39
CA SER A 23 1.86 6.92 19.02
C SER A 23 1.03 6.16 17.98
N VAL A 24 0.40 6.89 17.05
CA VAL A 24 -0.41 6.31 15.97
C VAL A 24 0.44 5.43 15.07
N LYS A 25 1.68 5.84 14.75
CA LYS A 25 2.56 4.99 13.93
C LYS A 25 2.88 3.67 14.60
N ILE A 26 3.16 3.69 15.89
CA ILE A 26 3.50 2.51 16.69
C ILE A 26 2.28 1.59 16.76
N GLU A 27 1.12 2.13 17.10
CA GLU A 27 -0.14 1.39 17.22
C GLU A 27 -0.54 0.73 15.89
N VAL A 28 -0.65 1.52 14.82
CA VAL A 28 -0.99 0.99 13.48
C VAL A 28 0.02 -0.05 13.03
N LYS A 29 1.32 0.17 13.28
CA LYS A 29 2.35 -0.81 12.92
C LYS A 29 2.15 -2.12 13.69
N HIS A 30 1.92 -2.05 14.99
CA HIS A 30 1.69 -3.23 15.82
C HIS A 30 0.48 -4.04 15.32
N VAL A 31 -0.69 -3.41 15.20
CA VAL A 31 -1.93 -4.12 14.82
C VAL A 31 -1.84 -4.69 13.41
N CYS A 32 -1.31 -3.93 12.46
CA CYS A 32 -1.18 -4.41 11.08
C CYS A 32 -0.09 -5.47 10.90
N ASP A 33 1.01 -5.41 11.65
CA ASP A 33 2.01 -6.49 11.64
C ASP A 33 1.42 -7.77 12.22
N GLU A 34 0.63 -7.68 13.28
CA GLU A 34 -0.10 -8.82 13.83
C GLU A 34 -1.07 -9.43 12.80
N LEU A 35 -1.84 -8.60 12.07
CA LEU A 35 -2.68 -9.06 10.97
C LEU A 35 -1.87 -9.76 9.87
N VAL A 36 -0.71 -9.19 9.51
CA VAL A 36 0.18 -9.76 8.50
C VAL A 36 0.65 -11.15 8.90
N GLU A 37 1.15 -11.31 10.12
CA GLU A 37 1.71 -12.58 10.60
C GLU A 37 0.62 -13.63 10.87
N SER A 38 -0.52 -13.22 11.44
CA SER A 38 -1.58 -14.16 11.85
C SER A 38 -2.52 -14.57 10.71
N VAL A 39 -2.77 -13.70 9.74
CA VAL A 39 -3.77 -13.92 8.68
C VAL A 39 -3.16 -13.89 7.29
N LEU A 40 -2.41 -12.84 6.94
CA LEU A 40 -2.02 -12.65 5.54
C LEU A 40 -0.93 -13.63 5.10
N LYS A 41 0.12 -13.82 5.89
CA LYS A 41 1.19 -14.77 5.55
C LYS A 41 0.67 -16.21 5.48
N PRO A 42 -0.01 -16.76 6.51
CA PRO A 42 -0.43 -18.16 6.48
C PRO A 42 -1.43 -18.48 5.36
N ARG A 43 -2.19 -17.48 4.89
CA ARG A 43 -3.21 -17.65 3.86
C ARG A 43 -2.69 -17.51 2.42
N ASN A 44 -1.59 -16.79 2.23
CA ASN A 44 -1.11 -16.41 0.89
C ASN A 44 0.29 -16.95 0.56
N ILE A 45 1.07 -17.33 1.56
CA ILE A 45 2.41 -17.91 1.38
C ILE A 45 2.30 -19.40 1.59
N ASP A 46 2.52 -20.15 0.52
CA ASP A 46 2.65 -21.60 0.59
C ASP A 46 4.13 -21.94 0.83
N PRO A 47 4.46 -22.62 1.95
CA PRO A 47 5.83 -22.96 2.30
C PRO A 47 6.49 -23.93 1.31
N ASP A 48 5.70 -24.72 0.58
CA ASP A 48 6.19 -25.77 -0.32
C ASP A 48 6.24 -25.31 -1.79
N THR A 49 5.90 -24.05 -2.07
CA THR A 49 5.93 -23.51 -3.43
C THR A 49 7.37 -23.41 -3.95
N GLN A 50 7.70 -24.32 -4.87
CA GLN A 50 8.86 -24.24 -5.75
C GLN A 50 8.40 -24.06 -7.20
N GLU A 51 7.53 -23.07 -7.44
CA GLU A 51 7.13 -22.74 -8.80
C GLU A 51 8.29 -22.11 -9.55
N GLU A 52 8.94 -22.87 -10.44
CA GLU A 52 10.07 -22.36 -11.23
C GLU A 52 9.63 -21.46 -12.41
N ARG A 53 8.32 -21.43 -12.72
CA ARG A 53 7.82 -20.80 -13.95
C ARG A 53 7.13 -19.45 -13.74
N PHE A 54 6.50 -19.22 -12.59
CA PHE A 54 5.76 -17.99 -12.30
C PHE A 54 6.26 -17.32 -11.03
N ASN A 55 5.93 -16.04 -10.88
CA ASN A 55 6.29 -15.28 -9.69
C ASN A 55 5.36 -15.66 -8.53
N TYR A 56 5.93 -15.91 -7.36
CA TYR A 56 5.16 -16.27 -6.16
C TYR A 56 5.55 -15.42 -4.96
N ILE A 57 4.63 -15.26 -4.01
CA ILE A 57 4.82 -14.44 -2.81
C ILE A 57 5.70 -15.19 -1.83
N VAL A 58 6.80 -14.57 -1.41
CA VAL A 58 7.71 -15.11 -0.39
C VAL A 58 7.62 -14.38 0.94
N ASP A 59 7.11 -13.15 0.94
CA ASP A 59 6.91 -12.38 2.16
C ASP A 59 5.80 -11.35 1.97
N ILE A 60 5.13 -11.01 3.06
CA ILE A 60 4.16 -9.91 3.14
C ILE A 60 4.57 -9.08 4.35
N PHE A 61 4.65 -7.77 4.19
CA PHE A 61 5.14 -6.89 5.25
C PHE A 61 4.51 -5.50 5.15
N THR A 62 4.67 -4.72 6.21
CA THR A 62 4.15 -3.36 6.29
C THR A 62 5.25 -2.31 6.26
N LYS A 63 4.94 -1.10 5.76
CA LYS A 63 5.85 0.05 5.87
C LYS A 63 5.14 1.39 5.93
N TRP A 64 5.66 2.27 6.80
CA TRP A 64 5.32 3.69 6.80
C TRP A 64 6.10 4.44 5.70
N TYR A 65 5.41 5.35 5.01
CA TYR A 65 6.03 6.36 4.16
C TYR A 65 5.19 7.63 4.17
N ARG A 66 5.74 8.70 4.76
CA ARG A 66 5.01 9.96 5.02
C ARG A 66 3.76 9.68 5.88
N ASN A 67 2.57 10.08 5.41
CA ASN A 67 1.29 9.82 6.08
C ASN A 67 0.60 8.55 5.57
N TYR A 68 1.30 7.69 4.83
CA TYR A 68 0.76 6.44 4.32
C TYR A 68 1.38 5.24 5.01
N PHE A 69 0.54 4.27 5.35
CA PHE A 69 0.92 2.96 5.79
C PHE A 69 0.61 1.95 4.67
N TYR A 70 1.61 1.22 4.20
CA TYR A 70 1.49 0.32 3.05
C TYR A 70 1.58 -1.14 3.48
N PHE A 71 0.73 -1.97 2.88
CA PHE A 71 0.93 -3.41 2.82
C PHE A 71 1.65 -3.76 1.52
N CYS A 72 2.72 -4.54 1.65
CA CYS A 72 3.61 -4.89 0.56
C CYS A 72 3.73 -6.41 0.47
N ALA A 73 3.84 -6.92 -0.75
CA ALA A 73 4.16 -8.30 -1.02
C ALA A 73 5.51 -8.35 -1.74
N LYS A 74 6.41 -9.20 -1.25
CA LYS A 74 7.67 -9.53 -1.89
C LYS A 74 7.47 -10.79 -2.72
N TYR A 75 7.82 -10.71 -3.98
CA TYR A 75 7.75 -11.82 -4.92
C TYR A 75 9.14 -12.35 -5.21
N HIS A 76 9.24 -13.67 -5.38
CA HIS A 76 10.38 -14.30 -6.03
C HIS A 76 10.06 -14.48 -7.52
N SER A 77 11.03 -14.19 -8.38
CA SER A 77 10.95 -14.28 -9.84
C SER A 77 12.03 -15.25 -10.33
N PRO A 78 11.72 -16.56 -10.43
CA PRO A 78 12.69 -17.60 -10.73
C PRO A 78 13.04 -17.73 -12.22
N GLY A 79 12.32 -17.02 -13.09
CA GLY A 79 12.49 -17.15 -14.53
C GLY A 79 13.91 -16.80 -15.00
N PRO A 80 14.45 -17.48 -16.03
CA PRO A 80 15.83 -17.28 -16.50
C PRO A 80 16.11 -15.89 -17.07
N ASN A 81 15.05 -15.16 -17.43
CA ASN A 81 15.11 -13.80 -17.96
C ASN A 81 14.67 -12.73 -16.94
N ALA A 82 14.58 -13.09 -15.66
CA ALA A 82 14.22 -12.15 -14.62
C ALA A 82 15.26 -11.02 -14.53
N ILE A 83 14.79 -9.77 -14.50
CA ILE A 83 15.69 -8.60 -14.32
C ILE A 83 16.32 -8.66 -12.92
N GLU A 84 15.52 -9.03 -11.91
CA GLU A 84 15.94 -9.23 -10.53
C GLU A 84 15.25 -10.48 -9.96
N PRO A 85 15.90 -11.23 -9.05
CA PRO A 85 15.33 -12.44 -8.45
C PRO A 85 14.16 -12.13 -7.52
N PHE A 86 14.10 -10.92 -6.95
CA PHE A 86 13.00 -10.50 -6.08
C PHE A 86 12.53 -9.11 -6.44
N PHE A 87 11.24 -8.86 -6.25
CA PHE A 87 10.69 -7.50 -6.34
C PHE A 87 9.57 -7.31 -5.33
N GLU A 88 9.28 -6.04 -5.01
CA GLU A 88 8.21 -5.67 -4.08
C GLU A 88 7.08 -4.96 -4.83
N THR A 89 5.84 -5.28 -4.45
CA THR A 89 4.68 -4.51 -4.87
C THR A 89 3.86 -4.08 -3.66
N LYS A 90 3.24 -2.90 -3.77
CA LYS A 90 2.30 -2.37 -2.76
C LYS A 90 0.89 -2.69 -3.23
N PHE A 91 0.11 -3.40 -2.42
CA PHE A 91 -1.23 -3.84 -2.82
C PHE A 91 -2.36 -3.12 -2.07
N ALA A 92 -2.13 -2.71 -0.82
CA ALA A 92 -3.07 -1.94 -0.03
C ALA A 92 -2.34 -0.81 0.72
N ARG A 93 -3.09 0.25 1.07
CA ARG A 93 -2.58 1.33 1.91
C ARG A 93 -3.68 1.97 2.75
N MET A 94 -3.27 2.48 3.90
CA MET A 94 -4.04 3.38 4.74
C MET A 94 -3.40 4.77 4.67
N GLU A 95 -4.17 5.79 4.33
CA GLU A 95 -3.73 7.20 4.40
C GLU A 95 -4.22 7.81 5.71
N TYR A 96 -3.32 8.21 6.60
CA TYR A 96 -3.69 8.98 7.78
C TYR A 96 -4.18 10.38 7.37
N VAL A 97 -5.43 10.69 7.74
CA VAL A 97 -6.10 11.97 7.44
C VAL A 97 -6.31 12.84 8.68
N GLY A 98 -5.86 12.38 9.85
CA GLY A 98 -5.95 13.11 11.13
C GLY A 98 -6.97 12.49 12.08
N ARG A 99 -6.86 12.83 13.38
CA ARG A 99 -7.79 12.39 14.44
C ARG A 99 -8.00 10.86 14.47
N ASP A 100 -6.92 10.11 14.26
CA ASP A 100 -6.94 8.64 14.26
C ASP A 100 -7.85 8.02 13.18
N ARG A 101 -8.00 8.74 12.05
CA ARG A 101 -8.77 8.30 10.88
C ARG A 101 -7.90 8.06 9.66
N PHE A 102 -8.35 7.12 8.83
CA PHE A 102 -7.63 6.61 7.67
C PHE A 102 -8.52 6.49 6.45
N ASN A 103 -7.98 6.78 5.27
CA ASN A 103 -8.59 6.37 4.01
C ASN A 103 -7.94 5.08 3.53
N LEU A 104 -8.75 4.04 3.33
CA LEU A 104 -8.30 2.74 2.83
C LEU A 104 -8.36 2.70 1.31
N SER A 105 -7.25 2.32 0.69
CA SER A 105 -7.14 2.17 -0.76
C SER A 105 -6.41 0.88 -1.13
N TYR A 106 -6.72 0.34 -2.31
CA TYR A 106 -5.95 -0.75 -2.92
C TYR A 106 -5.31 -0.30 -4.24
N MET A 107 -4.24 -0.98 -4.63
CA MET A 107 -3.56 -0.76 -5.90
C MET A 107 -4.32 -1.52 -7.00
N ARG A 108 -4.85 -0.79 -7.99
CA ARG A 108 -5.39 -1.41 -9.20
C ARG A 108 -4.26 -1.89 -10.12
N HIS A 109 -4.57 -2.86 -10.99
CA HIS A 109 -3.68 -3.31 -12.07
C HIS A 109 -3.22 -2.17 -13.00
N THR A 110 -3.90 -1.02 -12.98
CA THR A 110 -3.51 0.20 -13.71
C THR A 110 -2.47 1.05 -12.98
N THR A 111 -1.88 0.56 -11.88
CA THR A 111 -0.93 1.29 -10.99
C THR A 111 -1.51 2.54 -10.32
N LYS A 112 -2.85 2.62 -10.25
CA LYS A 112 -3.56 3.71 -9.58
C LYS A 112 -4.14 3.22 -8.26
N TRP A 113 -4.00 4.04 -7.24
CA TRP A 113 -4.66 3.83 -5.96
C TRP A 113 -6.15 4.13 -6.09
N TRP A 114 -6.97 3.17 -5.73
CA TRP A 114 -8.42 3.32 -5.67
C TRP A 114 -8.84 3.34 -4.21
N GLU A 115 -9.33 4.49 -3.76
CA GLU A 115 -9.92 4.63 -2.43
C GLU A 115 -11.27 3.90 -2.40
N VAL A 116 -11.44 3.06 -1.38
CA VAL A 116 -12.66 2.25 -1.21
C VAL A 116 -13.45 2.77 -0.02
N TYR A 117 -12.77 3.06 1.09
CA TYR A 117 -13.40 3.52 2.32
C TYR A 117 -12.65 4.74 2.85
N PRO A 118 -13.28 5.93 2.83
CA PRO A 118 -12.73 7.13 3.44
C PRO A 118 -13.07 7.20 4.93
N ASP A 119 -12.25 7.91 5.71
CA ASP A 119 -12.52 8.25 7.10
C ASP A 119 -12.91 7.02 7.95
N MET A 120 -12.03 6.03 8.06
CA MET A 120 -12.22 4.82 8.86
C MET A 120 -11.32 4.87 10.10
N SER A 121 -11.72 4.24 11.21
CA SER A 121 -10.81 3.97 12.32
C SER A 121 -9.80 2.89 11.95
N LEU A 122 -8.80 2.67 12.80
CA LEU A 122 -7.85 1.55 12.62
C LEU A 122 -8.58 0.20 12.63
N ASP A 123 -9.47 -0.02 13.60
CA ASP A 123 -10.22 -1.28 13.74
C ASP A 123 -11.14 -1.56 12.54
N GLU A 124 -11.71 -0.52 11.93
CA GLU A 124 -12.56 -0.68 10.74
C GLU A 124 -11.75 -0.97 9.46
N CYS A 125 -10.43 -0.71 9.47
CA CYS A 125 -9.56 -0.94 8.32
C CYS A 125 -9.02 -2.38 8.22
N ILE A 126 -9.14 -3.16 9.29
CA ILE A 126 -8.50 -4.47 9.50
C ILE A 126 -9.56 -5.57 9.50
#